data_AF-A0A7W5K5W8-F1
#
_entry.id   AF-A0A7W5K5W8-F1
#
_cell.length_a   1.000
_cell.length_b   1.000
_cell.length_c   1.000
_cell.angle_alpha   90.00
_cell.angle_beta   90.00
_cell.angle_gamma   90.00
#
_symmetry.space_group_name_H-M   'P 1'
#
loop_
_entity.id
_entity.type
_entity.pdbx_description
1 polymer ?
#
loop_
_entity_poly.entity_id
_entity_poly.type
_entity_poly.pdbx_seq_one_letter_code
_entity_poly.pdbx_strand_id
1 'polypeptide(L)'
;MRIATLGPAGSNHELVAGRYLQANAPGGGEIRLLPTFEEAFAALLAGDVDRVLQCTAHPTHGECVGRYMHRLFPVDAFIAGSKPLAVLARAEVPHPRTLGLQPATRHYTDLSGYDELIEQPSIVTVAEGLLAGQFEAGICALEVLDAHPGRLRLVEDLGPALDVWAVFGPTPLPATDPRVY
;
A
#
# COMPACT_ATOMS: atom_id res chain seq x y z
N MET A 1 10.29 -12.71 -13.32
CA MET A 1 10.39 -11.26 -13.02
C MET A 1 10.49 -11.07 -11.52
N ARG A 2 11.48 -10.32 -11.04
CA ARG A 2 11.63 -9.89 -9.64
C ARG A 2 11.08 -8.47 -9.51
N ILE A 3 10.03 -8.28 -8.74
CA ILE A 3 9.39 -6.98 -8.55
C ILE A 3 9.52 -6.56 -7.09
N ALA A 4 10.08 -5.37 -6.84
CA ALA A 4 10.10 -4.77 -5.51
C ALA A 4 8.87 -3.90 -5.27
N THR A 5 8.40 -3.86 -4.02
CA THR A 5 7.38 -2.92 -3.57
C THR A 5 7.48 -2.70 -2.05
N LEU A 6 6.65 -1.83 -1.51
CA LEU A 6 6.61 -1.53 -0.08
C LEU A 6 6.04 -2.72 0.71
N GLY A 7 6.73 -3.09 1.79
CA GLY A 7 6.24 -4.06 2.77
C GLY A 7 5.23 -3.46 3.76
N PRO A 8 4.83 -4.21 4.79
CA PRO A 8 5.18 -5.62 5.05
C PRO A 8 4.31 -6.60 4.22
N ALA A 9 4.46 -7.90 4.49
CA ALA A 9 3.58 -8.93 3.95
C ALA A 9 2.14 -8.74 4.43
N GLY A 10 1.17 -9.17 3.63
CA GLY A 10 -0.26 -8.95 3.85
C GLY A 10 -0.75 -7.55 3.48
N SER A 11 0.13 -6.67 2.99
CA SER A 11 -0.23 -5.30 2.57
C SER A 11 -0.95 -5.25 1.22
N ASN A 12 -1.53 -4.10 0.91
CA ASN A 12 -2.09 -3.82 -0.42
C ASN A 12 -1.02 -3.88 -1.53
N HIS A 13 0.23 -3.54 -1.20
CA HIS A 13 1.35 -3.58 -2.14
C HIS A 13 1.67 -5.00 -2.57
N GLU A 14 1.76 -5.94 -1.64
CA GLU A 14 1.98 -7.35 -1.94
C GLU A 14 0.83 -7.91 -2.80
N LEU A 15 -0.42 -7.62 -2.43
CA LEU A 15 -1.59 -8.05 -3.19
C LEU A 15 -1.54 -7.59 -4.65
N VAL A 16 -1.27 -6.30 -4.88
CA VAL A 16 -1.27 -5.74 -6.24
C VAL A 16 -0.04 -6.18 -7.03
N ALA A 17 1.12 -6.33 -6.39
CA ALA A 17 2.31 -6.91 -7.01
C ALA A 17 2.06 -8.35 -7.46
N GLY A 18 1.37 -9.17 -6.64
CA GLY A 18 0.99 -10.53 -7.01
C GLY A 18 0.09 -10.58 -8.24
N ARG A 19 -0.93 -9.70 -8.30
CA ARG A 19 -1.81 -9.58 -9.47
C ARG A 19 -1.04 -9.15 -10.72
N TYR A 20 -0.12 -8.19 -10.58
CA TYR A 20 0.72 -7.74 -11.68
C TYR A 20 1.59 -8.88 -12.23
N LEU A 21 2.23 -9.65 -11.34
CA LEU A 21 3.03 -10.81 -11.73
C LEU A 21 2.20 -11.90 -12.41
N GLN A 22 0.98 -12.17 -11.93
CA GLN A 22 0.10 -13.15 -12.56
C GLN A 22 -0.23 -12.77 -14.01
N ALA A 23 -0.43 -11.48 -14.29
CA ALA A 23 -0.72 -10.99 -15.63
C ALA A 23 0.51 -10.91 -16.55
N ASN A 24 1.68 -10.54 -16.01
CA ASN A 24 2.87 -10.19 -16.81
C ASN A 24 4.01 -11.19 -16.74
N ALA A 25 3.98 -12.13 -15.81
CA ALA A 25 4.98 -13.18 -15.62
C ALA A 25 4.32 -14.50 -15.20
N PRO A 26 3.39 -15.06 -16.01
CA PRO A 26 2.61 -16.24 -15.64
C PRO A 26 3.46 -17.52 -15.41
N GLY A 27 4.69 -17.55 -15.93
CA GLY A 27 5.66 -18.62 -15.70
C GLY A 27 6.42 -18.53 -14.38
N GLY A 28 6.15 -17.52 -13.55
CA GLY A 28 6.77 -17.33 -12.24
C GLY A 28 7.42 -15.95 -12.07
N GLY A 29 7.31 -15.45 -10.84
CA GLY A 29 7.92 -14.20 -10.41
C GLY A 29 8.10 -14.17 -8.90
N GLU A 30 8.89 -13.21 -8.44
CA GLU A 30 9.22 -13.03 -7.04
C GLU A 30 8.85 -11.61 -6.63
N ILE A 31 8.14 -11.48 -5.50
CA ILE A 31 7.86 -10.19 -4.87
C ILE A 31 8.91 -9.97 -3.79
N ARG A 32 9.66 -8.88 -3.89
CA ARG A 32 10.59 -8.42 -2.86
C ARG A 32 9.98 -7.26 -2.08
N LEU A 33 9.61 -7.51 -0.84
CA LEU A 33 9.07 -6.49 0.05
C LEU A 33 10.21 -5.71 0.70
N LEU A 34 10.17 -4.39 0.58
CA LEU A 34 11.18 -3.50 1.14
C LEU A 34 10.57 -2.47 2.10
N PRO A 35 11.31 -2.02 3.12
CA PRO A 35 10.80 -1.11 4.15
C PRO A 35 10.39 0.26 3.62
N THR A 36 11.05 0.72 2.55
CA THR A 36 10.85 2.05 1.97
C THR A 36 10.85 1.99 0.43
N PHE A 37 10.23 2.97 -0.22
CA PHE A 37 10.33 3.09 -1.68
C PHE A 37 11.74 3.50 -2.10
N GLU A 38 12.44 4.27 -1.28
CA GLU A 38 13.83 4.64 -1.49
C GLU A 38 14.71 3.40 -1.66
N GLU A 39 14.57 2.41 -0.77
CA GLU A 39 15.26 1.12 -0.87
C GLU A 39 14.81 0.32 -2.09
N ALA A 40 13.52 0.36 -2.45
CA ALA A 40 13.02 -0.33 -3.64
C ALA A 40 13.59 0.23 -4.94
N PHE A 41 13.62 1.55 -5.08
CA PHE A 41 14.24 2.20 -6.23
C PHE A 41 15.76 2.03 -6.24
N ALA A 42 16.42 2.04 -5.07
CA ALA A 42 17.85 1.75 -4.98
C ALA A 42 18.18 0.32 -5.44
N ALA A 43 17.37 -0.67 -5.04
CA ALA A 43 17.50 -2.05 -5.50
C ALA A 43 17.30 -2.17 -7.02
N LEU A 44 16.34 -1.44 -7.59
CA LEU A 44 16.14 -1.40 -9.05
C LEU A 44 17.32 -0.78 -9.78
N LEU A 45 17.87 0.32 -9.25
CA LEU A 45 19.05 0.97 -9.80
C LEU A 45 20.28 0.07 -9.76
N ALA A 46 20.42 -0.74 -8.71
CA ALA A 46 21.50 -1.72 -8.56
C ALA A 46 21.33 -2.98 -9.42
N GLY A 47 20.15 -3.20 -10.02
CA GLY A 47 19.83 -4.42 -10.78
C GLY A 47 19.45 -5.63 -9.92
N ASP A 48 19.22 -5.42 -8.63
CA ASP A 48 18.81 -6.48 -7.68
C ASP A 48 17.39 -6.96 -7.94
N VAL A 49 16.56 -6.10 -8.54
CA VAL A 49 15.19 -6.40 -8.99
C VAL A 49 14.99 -5.88 -10.41
N ASP A 50 14.02 -6.45 -11.12
CA ASP A 50 13.75 -6.09 -12.51
C ASP A 50 12.77 -4.92 -12.60
N ARG A 51 11.88 -4.78 -11.61
CA ARG A 51 10.81 -3.78 -11.57
C ARG A 51 10.58 -3.25 -10.15
N VAL A 52 10.05 -2.04 -10.05
CA VAL A 52 9.45 -1.51 -8.82
C VAL A 52 7.99 -1.18 -9.07
N LEU A 53 7.11 -1.61 -8.18
CA LEU A 53 5.70 -1.24 -8.18
C LEU A 53 5.44 -0.24 -7.05
N GLN A 54 4.84 0.91 -7.40
CA GLN A 54 4.45 1.95 -6.44
C GLN A 54 3.02 2.42 -6.71
N CYS A 55 2.21 2.49 -5.66
CA CYS A 55 0.90 3.14 -5.71
C CYS A 55 1.10 4.66 -5.72
N THR A 56 0.41 5.36 -6.62
CA THR A 56 0.56 6.81 -6.80
C THR A 56 -0.01 7.63 -5.65
N ALA A 57 -0.86 7.03 -4.80
CA ALA A 57 -1.42 7.68 -3.62
C ALA A 57 -0.40 7.85 -2.48
N HIS A 58 0.78 7.21 -2.56
CA HIS A 58 1.83 7.41 -1.55
C HIS A 58 2.44 8.80 -1.61
N PRO A 59 2.64 9.47 -0.46
CA PRO A 59 3.25 10.80 -0.40
C PRO A 59 4.63 10.88 -1.06
N THR A 60 5.41 9.79 -1.01
CA THR A 60 6.76 9.71 -1.57
C THR A 60 6.80 9.45 -3.08
N HIS A 61 5.65 9.29 -3.76
CA HIS A 61 5.62 8.95 -5.19
C HIS A 61 6.30 10.02 -6.05
N GLY A 62 5.90 11.29 -5.90
CA GLY A 62 6.50 12.39 -6.66
C GLY A 62 7.99 12.56 -6.37
N GLU A 63 8.40 12.34 -5.12
CA GLU A 63 9.81 12.37 -4.71
C GLU A 63 10.63 11.27 -5.39
N CYS A 64 10.13 10.04 -5.43
CA CYS A 64 10.80 8.92 -6.10
C CYS A 64 10.94 9.18 -7.60
N VAL A 65 9.87 9.62 -8.26
CA VAL A 65 9.90 9.95 -9.71
C VAL A 65 10.95 11.02 -10.00
N GLY A 66 10.97 12.12 -9.24
CA GLY A 66 11.95 13.19 -9.42
C GLY A 66 13.38 12.75 -9.12
N ARG A 67 13.58 12.05 -7.99
CA ARG A 67 14.90 11.60 -7.52
C ARG A 67 15.59 10.67 -8.52
N TYR A 68 14.85 9.83 -9.24
CA TYR A 68 15.40 8.82 -10.16
C TYR A 68 15.19 9.15 -11.64
N MET A 69 14.79 10.38 -11.95
CA MET A 69 14.63 10.88 -13.32
C MET A 69 15.89 10.57 -14.17
N HIS A 70 15.65 10.14 -15.42
CA HIS A 70 16.64 9.68 -16.41
C HIS A 70 17.45 8.42 -16.08
N ARG A 71 17.20 7.80 -14.92
CA ARG A 71 17.88 6.55 -14.52
C ARG A 71 16.92 5.39 -14.42
N LEU A 72 15.72 5.65 -13.92
CA LEU A 72 14.62 4.70 -13.83
C LEU A 72 13.38 5.33 -14.47
N PHE A 73 12.60 4.51 -15.15
CA PHE A 73 11.56 4.99 -16.06
C PHE A 73 10.23 4.31 -15.71
N PRO A 74 9.10 5.04 -15.73
CA PRO A 74 7.79 4.41 -15.82
C PRO A 74 7.74 3.52 -17.08
N VAL A 75 7.37 2.27 -16.90
CA VAL A 75 7.27 1.27 -17.99
C VAL A 75 5.89 0.61 -18.04
N ASP A 76 5.04 0.88 -17.05
CA ASP A 76 3.65 0.49 -17.06
C ASP A 76 2.85 1.34 -16.06
N ALA A 77 1.54 1.40 -16.28
CA ALA A 77 0.60 1.95 -15.31
C ALA A 77 -0.77 1.29 -15.46
N PHE A 78 -1.42 1.01 -14.34
CA PHE A 78 -2.74 0.37 -14.33
C PHE A 78 -3.54 0.77 -13.09
N ILE A 79 -4.85 0.53 -13.12
CA ILE A 79 -5.76 0.79 -12.01
C ILE A 79 -6.05 -0.54 -11.31
N ALA A 80 -5.91 -0.59 -9.99
CA ALA A 80 -6.24 -1.77 -9.21
C ALA A 80 -6.80 -1.42 -7.83
N GLY A 81 -7.84 -2.16 -7.43
CA GLY A 81 -8.42 -2.07 -6.10
C GLY A 81 -7.54 -2.74 -5.05
N SER A 82 -7.40 -2.09 -3.91
CA SER A 82 -6.77 -2.64 -2.71
C SER A 82 -7.64 -3.72 -2.03
N LYS A 83 -7.19 -4.26 -0.88
CA LYS A 83 -8.09 -4.99 0.02
C LYS A 83 -9.23 -4.06 0.47
N PRO A 84 -10.45 -4.57 0.68
CA PRO A 84 -11.49 -3.79 1.35
C PRO A 84 -10.98 -3.26 2.69
N LEU A 85 -11.15 -1.96 2.91
CA LEU A 85 -10.73 -1.27 4.13
C LEU A 85 -11.93 -0.95 5.00
N ALA A 86 -11.67 -0.79 6.28
CA ALA A 86 -12.66 -0.40 7.26
C ALA A 86 -12.05 0.44 8.37
N VAL A 87 -12.86 1.28 8.99
CA VAL A 87 -12.58 1.80 10.34
C VAL A 87 -13.04 0.73 11.32
N LEU A 88 -12.09 0.13 12.04
CA LEU A 88 -12.37 -0.84 13.09
C LEU A 88 -12.06 -0.22 14.45
N ALA A 89 -12.87 -0.52 15.46
CA ALA A 89 -12.61 -0.14 16.84
C ALA A 89 -12.51 -1.36 17.74
N ARG A 90 -11.81 -1.25 18.86
CA ARG A 90 -11.82 -2.30 19.89
C ARG A 90 -13.23 -2.47 20.44
N ALA A 91 -13.69 -3.72 20.57
CA ALA A 91 -15.07 -4.02 20.91
C ALA A 91 -15.48 -3.48 22.29
N GLU A 92 -14.54 -3.47 23.24
CA GLU A 92 -14.74 -2.97 24.60
C GLU A 92 -14.72 -1.44 24.72
N VAL A 93 -14.47 -0.70 23.63
CA VAL A 93 -14.42 0.77 23.61
C VAL A 93 -15.64 1.32 22.84
N PRO A 94 -16.67 1.81 23.55
CA PRO A 94 -17.88 2.32 22.91
C PRO A 94 -17.65 3.62 22.12
N HIS A 95 -16.76 4.48 22.60
CA HIS A 95 -16.45 5.79 22.02
C HIS A 95 -14.94 5.96 21.87
N PRO A 96 -14.32 5.46 20.79
CA PRO A 96 -12.89 5.58 20.56
C PRO A 96 -12.51 7.04 20.31
N ARG A 97 -11.42 7.50 20.93
CA ARG A 97 -10.87 8.85 20.85
C ARG A 97 -9.53 8.91 20.11
N THR A 98 -8.82 7.79 20.05
CA THR A 98 -7.55 7.64 19.31
C THR A 98 -7.74 6.76 18.07
N LEU A 99 -7.13 7.14 16.94
CA LEU A 99 -7.17 6.36 15.70
C LEU A 99 -5.79 6.16 15.09
N GLY A 100 -5.43 4.90 14.86
CA GLY A 100 -4.27 4.50 14.05
C GLY A 100 -4.58 4.55 12.55
N LEU A 101 -3.69 5.14 11.74
CA LEU A 101 -3.85 5.14 10.28
C LEU A 101 -2.51 5.04 9.55
N GLN A 102 -2.55 4.59 8.30
CA GLN A 102 -1.46 4.80 7.37
C GLN A 102 -1.66 6.17 6.68
N PRO A 103 -0.60 6.98 6.44
CA PRO A 103 -0.77 8.36 5.95
C PRO A 103 -1.62 8.54 4.67
N ALA A 104 -1.59 7.59 3.73
CA ALA A 104 -2.38 7.66 2.50
C ALA A 104 -3.88 7.46 2.73
N THR A 105 -4.30 6.92 3.88
CA THR A 105 -5.72 6.71 4.21
C THR A 105 -6.34 7.89 4.97
N ARG A 106 -5.58 8.96 5.24
CA ARG A 106 -6.00 10.12 6.06
C ARG A 106 -7.26 10.82 5.57
N HIS A 107 -7.55 10.70 4.27
CA HIS A 107 -8.67 11.37 3.62
C HIS A 107 -9.75 10.41 3.13
N TYR A 108 -9.73 9.14 3.56
CA TYR A 108 -10.71 8.14 3.09
C TYR A 108 -12.07 8.27 3.77
N THR A 109 -12.13 8.90 4.94
CA THR A 109 -13.38 9.20 5.66
C THR A 109 -13.19 10.42 6.56
N ASP A 110 -14.25 10.89 7.20
CA ASP A 110 -14.21 11.94 8.21
C ASP A 110 -13.58 11.42 9.51
N LEU A 111 -12.44 11.99 9.89
CA LEU A 111 -11.69 11.64 11.09
C LEU A 111 -11.83 12.69 12.21
N SER A 112 -12.67 13.71 12.03
CA SER A 112 -12.82 14.82 12.99
C SER A 112 -13.36 14.41 14.37
N GLY A 113 -13.96 13.22 14.48
CA GLY A 113 -14.44 12.65 15.73
C GLY A 113 -13.37 12.04 16.63
N TYR A 114 -12.13 11.92 16.17
CA TYR A 114 -10.99 11.43 16.96
C TYR A 114 -10.13 12.58 17.44
N ASP A 115 -9.72 12.55 18.71
CA ASP A 115 -8.88 13.60 19.30
C ASP A 115 -7.42 13.49 18.82
N GLU A 116 -6.96 12.27 18.57
CA GLU A 116 -5.58 11.99 18.20
C GLU A 116 -5.51 10.98 17.06
N LEU A 117 -4.71 11.33 16.05
CA LEU A 117 -4.42 10.50 14.88
C LEU A 117 -2.97 10.02 14.97
N ILE A 118 -2.80 8.71 15.05
CA ILE A 118 -1.50 8.06 15.23
C ILE A 118 -1.08 7.41 13.91
N GLU A 119 -0.08 7.99 13.27
CA GLU A 119 0.43 7.44 12.00
C GLU A 119 1.21 6.15 12.22
N GLN A 120 0.97 5.18 11.33
CA GLN A 120 1.65 3.90 11.26
C GLN A 120 2.19 3.67 9.85
N PRO A 121 3.29 2.91 9.67
CA PRO A 121 3.90 2.69 8.36
C PRO A 121 2.99 1.98 7.35
N SER A 122 2.07 1.13 7.83
CA SER A 122 1.18 0.34 6.99
C SER A 122 -0.17 0.07 7.66
N ILE A 123 -1.19 -0.29 6.88
CA ILE A 123 -2.46 -0.79 7.42
C ILE A 123 -2.31 -2.11 8.22
N VAL A 124 -1.24 -2.87 7.99
CA VAL A 124 -0.93 -4.09 8.74
C VAL A 124 -0.48 -3.72 10.16
N THR A 125 0.45 -2.79 10.27
CA THR A 125 0.89 -2.24 11.57
C THR A 125 -0.24 -1.50 12.30
N VAL A 126 -1.21 -0.92 11.58
CA VAL A 126 -2.44 -0.38 12.20
C VAL A 126 -3.25 -1.51 12.85
N ALA A 127 -3.47 -2.63 12.15
CA ALA A 127 -4.21 -3.77 12.69
C ALA A 127 -3.52 -4.37 13.92
N GLU A 128 -2.19 -4.56 13.85
CA GLU A 128 -1.37 -5.06 14.96
C GLU A 128 -1.47 -4.14 16.18
N GLY A 129 -1.32 -2.83 15.99
CA GLY A 129 -1.42 -1.83 17.05
C GLY A 129 -2.81 -1.75 17.67
N LEU A 130 -3.86 -1.87 16.85
CA LEU A 130 -5.25 -1.91 17.31
C LEU A 130 -5.49 -3.12 18.23
N LEU A 131 -5.03 -4.30 17.81
CA LEU A 131 -5.14 -5.54 18.58
C LEU A 131 -4.28 -5.54 19.84
N ALA A 132 -3.16 -4.81 19.83
CA ALA A 132 -2.29 -4.62 20.99
C ALA A 132 -2.79 -3.53 21.96
N GLY A 133 -3.85 -2.80 21.62
CA GLY A 133 -4.41 -1.75 22.46
C GLY A 133 -3.63 -0.43 22.42
N GLN A 134 -2.75 -0.24 21.43
CA GLN A 134 -1.96 1.00 21.27
C GLN A 134 -2.82 2.21 20.91
N PHE A 135 -3.98 1.98 20.30
CA PHE A 135 -5.03 2.95 20.01
C PHE A 135 -6.38 2.25 19.98
N GLU A 136 -7.46 3.03 19.98
CA GLU A 136 -8.83 2.55 20.21
C GLU A 136 -9.58 2.23 18.92
N ALA A 137 -9.22 2.87 17.82
CA ALA A 137 -9.69 2.58 16.48
C ALA A 137 -8.55 2.59 15.45
N GLY A 138 -8.76 2.02 14.27
CA GLY A 138 -7.78 2.06 13.21
C GLY A 138 -8.36 1.79 11.82
N ILE A 139 -7.76 2.41 10.80
CA ILE A 139 -8.05 2.10 9.39
C ILE A 139 -7.18 0.91 8.97
N CYS A 140 -7.80 -0.25 8.77
CA CYS A 140 -7.10 -1.46 8.35
C CYS A 140 -7.98 -2.32 7.42
N ALA A 141 -7.48 -3.48 6.99
CA ALA A 141 -8.24 -4.36 6.11
C ALA A 141 -9.47 -4.93 6.82
N LEU A 142 -10.62 -4.96 6.14
CA LEU A 142 -11.89 -5.45 6.69
C LEU A 142 -11.78 -6.90 7.20
N GLU A 143 -10.97 -7.75 6.55
CA GLU A 143 -10.72 -9.14 6.95
C GLU A 143 -10.15 -9.30 8.38
N VAL A 144 -9.55 -8.24 8.94
CA VAL A 144 -9.07 -8.23 10.34
C VAL A 144 -10.24 -8.38 11.33
N LEU A 145 -11.43 -7.86 10.99
CA LEU A 145 -12.64 -8.05 11.77
C LEU A 145 -13.01 -9.54 11.88
N ASP A 146 -13.00 -10.24 10.75
CA ASP A 146 -13.37 -11.65 10.66
C ASP A 146 -12.32 -12.56 11.32
N ALA A 147 -11.04 -12.18 11.25
CA ALA A 147 -9.94 -12.92 11.86
C ALA A 147 -9.92 -12.84 13.40
N HIS A 148 -10.61 -11.86 14.00
CA HIS A 148 -10.58 -11.58 15.44
C HIS A 148 -11.98 -11.41 16.04
N PRO A 149 -12.82 -12.47 16.03
CA PRO A 149 -14.20 -12.39 16.46
C PRO A 149 -14.32 -11.91 17.91
N GLY A 150 -15.20 -10.92 18.13
CA GLY A 150 -15.49 -10.36 19.45
C GLY A 150 -14.42 -9.43 20.02
N ARG A 151 -13.27 -9.26 19.36
CA ARG A 151 -12.22 -8.31 19.78
C ARG A 151 -12.38 -6.93 19.14
N LEU A 152 -12.91 -6.90 17.92
CA LEU A 152 -13.10 -5.69 17.14
C LEU A 152 -14.56 -5.54 16.75
N ARG A 153 -14.96 -4.31 16.44
CA ARG A 153 -16.25 -3.98 15.85
C ARG A 153 -16.05 -3.08 14.64
N LEU A 154 -16.92 -3.24 13.65
CA LEU A 154 -17.00 -2.34 12.52
C LEU A 154 -17.52 -0.97 12.99
N VAL A 155 -16.81 0.10 12.63
CA VAL A 155 -17.30 1.48 12.76
C VAL A 155 -17.83 1.95 11.41
N GLU A 156 -17.06 1.71 10.35
CA GLU A 156 -17.40 2.09 8.99
C GLU A 156 -16.74 1.14 7.98
N ASP A 157 -17.49 0.73 6.95
CA ASP A 157 -16.96 0.01 5.79
C ASP A 157 -16.60 1.02 4.69
N LEU A 158 -15.32 1.03 4.30
CA LEU A 158 -14.79 1.96 3.30
C LEU A 158 -14.68 1.32 1.91
N GLY A 159 -14.85 -0.01 1.82
CA GLY A 159 -14.57 -0.76 0.60
C GLY A 159 -13.10 -0.69 0.15
N PRO A 160 -12.78 -1.22 -1.04
CA PRO A 160 -11.43 -1.15 -1.59
C PRO A 160 -11.15 0.25 -2.16
N ALA A 161 -10.04 0.86 -1.76
CA ALA A 161 -9.51 2.04 -2.45
C ALA A 161 -9.07 1.64 -3.88
N LEU A 162 -9.49 2.43 -4.87
CA LEU A 162 -9.15 2.23 -6.28
C LEU A 162 -8.04 3.19 -6.67
N ASP A 163 -6.82 2.67 -6.79
CA ASP A 163 -5.63 3.47 -7.01
C ASP A 163 -5.02 3.25 -8.40
N VAL A 164 -4.27 4.25 -8.86
CA VAL A 164 -3.33 4.10 -9.96
C VAL A 164 -2.02 3.54 -9.41
N TRP A 165 -1.47 2.57 -10.13
CA TRP A 165 -0.22 1.92 -9.81
C TRP A 165 0.76 2.12 -10.96
N ALA A 166 1.96 2.57 -10.64
CA ALA A 166 3.03 2.79 -11.59
C ALA A 166 4.10 1.71 -11.43
N VAL A 167 4.58 1.18 -12.55
CA VAL A 167 5.68 0.22 -12.61
C VAL A 167 6.89 0.90 -13.21
N PHE A 168 8.02 0.75 -12.55
CA PHE A 168 9.30 1.34 -12.97
C PHE A 168 10.28 0.26 -13.42
N GLY A 169 11.11 0.60 -14.40
CA GLY A 169 12.19 -0.25 -14.93
C GLY A 169 13.44 0.56 -15.31
N PRO A 170 14.56 -0.11 -15.63
CA PRO A 170 15.84 0.55 -15.94
C PRO A 170 15.91 1.11 -17.36
N THR A 171 15.03 0.65 -18.25
CA THR A 171 14.99 1.04 -19.67
C THR A 171 13.66 1.72 -19.95
N PRO A 172 13.63 2.89 -20.61
CA PRO A 172 12.38 3.51 -21.01
C PRO A 172 11.67 2.64 -22.05
N LEU A 173 10.35 2.81 -22.14
CA LEU A 173 9.61 2.27 -23.27
C LEU A 173 10.13 2.90 -24.57
N PRO A 174 10.16 2.14 -25.69
CA PRO A 174 10.53 2.71 -26.97
C PRO A 174 9.51 3.79 -27.38
N ALA A 175 9.95 4.78 -28.16
CA ALA A 175 9.07 5.85 -28.66
C ALA A 175 7.91 5.33 -29.55
N THR A 176 7.98 4.08 -29.99
CA THR A 176 6.92 3.40 -30.75
C THR A 176 5.92 2.65 -29.87
N ASP A 177 6.12 2.58 -28.55
CA ASP A 177 5.18 1.94 -27.64
C ASP A 177 3.88 2.76 -27.59
N PRO A 178 2.69 2.13 -27.71
CA PRO A 178 1.42 2.85 -27.74
C PRO A 178 1.10 3.63 -26.45
N ARG A 179 1.84 3.42 -25.36
CA ARG A 179 1.71 4.17 -24.11
C ARG A 179 2.57 5.44 -24.08
N VAL A 180 3.41 5.67 -25.08
CA VAL A 180 4.27 6.85 -25.21
C VAL A 180 3.71 7.74 -26.32
N TYR A 181 3.36 8.99 -26.00
CA TYR A 181 2.77 9.96 -26.92
C TYR A 181 3.57 11.26 -27.00
#